data_AF-A0A943BMV8-F1
#
_entry.id   AF-A0A943BMV8-F1
#
_cell.length_a   1.000
_cell.length_b   1.000
_cell.length_c   1.000
_cell.angle_alpha   90.00
_cell.angle_beta   90.00
_cell.angle_gamma   90.00
#
_symmetry.space_group_name_H-M   'P 1'
#
loop_
_entity.id
_entity.type
_entity.pdbx_description
1 polymer ?
#
loop_
_entity_poly.entity_id
_entity_poly.type
_entity_poly.pdbx_seq_one_letter_code
_entity_poly.pdbx_strand_id
1 'polypeptide(L)'
;MGMKADQEISLDFEGLLSYLRSKTRVFMDVDGHEYYVTHTDGYWRVQDCEQLNEKGRFVDCSELVTTLPELVELPWLDGKSVHDLTDEATFFESIQEGWVYPGTEPVEAEEPVEELVEEEPAEE
;
A
#
# COMPACT_ATOMS: atom_id res chain seq x y z
N MET A 1 3.64 4.42 -7.87
CA MET A 1 3.02 3.50 -6.90
C MET A 1 2.13 4.35 -6.01
N GLY A 2 1.15 3.78 -5.31
CA GLY A 2 0.38 4.56 -4.33
C GLY A 2 1.25 4.93 -3.13
N MET A 3 0.82 5.91 -2.34
CA MET A 3 1.36 6.16 -1.00
C MET A 3 0.48 5.46 0.02
N LYS A 4 1.10 4.82 1.01
CA LYS A 4 0.38 4.25 2.15
C LYS A 4 -0.20 5.39 2.99
N ALA A 5 -1.47 5.28 3.35
CA ALA A 5 -2.09 6.20 4.28
C ALA A 5 -1.56 6.00 5.71
N ASP A 6 -1.57 7.07 6.51
CA ASP A 6 -1.20 6.99 7.93
C ASP A 6 -2.24 6.26 8.78
N GLN A 7 -3.50 6.26 8.33
CA GLN A 7 -4.60 5.63 9.07
C GLN A 7 -4.83 4.19 8.62
N GLU A 8 -4.85 3.28 9.59
CA GLU A 8 -5.27 1.91 9.39
C GLU A 8 -6.77 1.81 9.06
N ILE A 9 -7.13 0.78 8.30
CA ILE A 9 -8.49 0.41 7.96
C ILE A 9 -8.74 -0.98 8.53
N SER A 10 -9.70 -1.08 9.45
CA SER A 10 -10.19 -2.36 9.94
C SER A 10 -11.02 -3.04 8.85
N LEU A 11 -10.51 -4.11 8.26
CA LEU A 11 -11.20 -4.93 7.26
C LEU A 11 -11.17 -6.39 7.72
N ASP A 12 -12.33 -7.01 7.76
CA ASP A 12 -12.43 -8.47 7.76
C ASP A 12 -12.29 -8.99 6.32
N PHE A 13 -12.30 -10.32 6.13
CA PHE A 13 -12.08 -10.90 4.80
C PHE A 13 -13.14 -10.47 3.77
N GLU A 14 -14.41 -10.42 4.16
CA GLU A 14 -15.49 -9.97 3.27
C GLU A 14 -15.36 -8.47 2.93
N GLY A 15 -14.99 -7.66 3.92
CA GLY A 15 -14.69 -6.24 3.80
C GLY A 15 -13.50 -6.00 2.87
N LEU A 16 -12.43 -6.78 3.00
CA LEU A 16 -11.26 -6.74 2.12
C LEU A 16 -11.63 -7.05 0.67
N LEU A 17 -12.41 -8.12 0.43
CA LEU A 17 -12.88 -8.46 -0.91
C LEU A 17 -13.73 -7.34 -1.52
N SER A 18 -14.61 -6.74 -0.74
CA SER A 18 -15.45 -5.63 -1.17
C SER A 18 -14.62 -4.38 -1.46
N TYR A 19 -13.64 -4.08 -0.62
CA TYR A 19 -12.70 -2.98 -0.78
C TYR A 19 -11.86 -3.14 -2.04
N LEU A 20 -11.25 -4.31 -2.25
CA LEU A 20 -10.42 -4.60 -3.43
C LEU A 20 -11.22 -4.58 -4.73
N ARG A 21 -12.50 -5.00 -4.73
CA ARG A 21 -13.37 -4.83 -5.90
C ARG A 21 -13.65 -3.37 -6.24
N SER A 22 -13.64 -2.47 -5.25
CA SER A 22 -13.89 -1.05 -5.46
C SER A 22 -12.63 -0.25 -5.80
N LYS A 23 -11.53 -0.44 -5.05
CA LYS A 23 -10.31 0.37 -5.16
C LYS A 23 -9.16 -0.34 -5.85
N THR A 24 -9.21 -1.66 -6.02
CA THR A 24 -8.23 -2.50 -6.74
C THR A 24 -6.81 -2.50 -6.20
N ARG A 25 -6.60 -1.92 -5.02
CA ARG A 25 -5.29 -1.80 -4.37
C ARG A 25 -5.44 -1.58 -2.88
N VAL A 26 -4.52 -2.09 -2.08
CA VAL A 26 -4.44 -1.85 -0.64
C VAL A 26 -3.01 -2.17 -0.16
N PHE A 27 -2.55 -1.46 0.85
CA PHE A 27 -1.34 -1.83 1.59
C PHE A 27 -1.74 -2.77 2.73
N MET A 28 -0.90 -3.76 3.00
CA MET A 28 -1.14 -4.80 3.99
C MET A 28 0.13 -5.00 4.79
N ASP A 29 0.06 -4.76 6.09
CA ASP A 29 1.13 -5.01 7.04
C ASP A 29 0.89 -6.36 7.73
N VAL A 30 1.90 -7.23 7.72
CA VAL A 30 1.85 -8.55 8.36
C VAL A 30 3.16 -8.78 9.11
N ASP A 31 3.08 -8.94 10.42
CA ASP A 31 4.25 -9.18 11.28
C ASP A 31 5.38 -8.14 11.10
N GLY A 32 5.03 -6.88 10.83
CA GLY A 32 5.97 -5.79 10.58
C GLY A 32 6.59 -5.76 9.18
N HIS A 33 6.15 -6.64 8.28
CA HIS A 33 6.49 -6.63 6.87
C HIS A 33 5.37 -5.96 6.06
N GLU A 34 5.75 -5.06 5.16
CA GLU A 34 4.79 -4.32 4.34
C GLU A 34 4.65 -4.93 2.94
N TYR A 35 3.40 -5.20 2.58
CA TYR A 35 3.03 -5.75 1.28
C TYR A 35 2.01 -4.85 0.59
N TYR A 36 2.03 -4.89 -0.75
CA TYR A 36 1.13 -4.14 -1.59
C TYR A 36 0.33 -5.07 -2.48
N VAL A 37 -0.97 -5.17 -2.20
CA VAL A 37 -1.92 -5.92 -3.02
C VAL A 37 -2.44 -4.98 -4.10
N THR A 38 -2.31 -5.37 -5.37
CA THR A 38 -2.75 -4.52 -6.47
C THR A 38 -3.25 -5.31 -7.68
N HIS A 39 -4.18 -4.70 -8.42
CA HIS A 39 -4.55 -5.12 -9.76
C HIS A 39 -4.08 -4.09 -10.78
N THR A 40 -3.08 -4.44 -11.58
CA THR A 40 -2.53 -3.58 -12.64
C THR A 40 -2.16 -4.44 -13.84
N ASP A 41 -2.25 -3.88 -15.04
CA ASP A 41 -1.94 -4.59 -16.30
C ASP A 41 -2.76 -5.88 -16.54
N GLY A 42 -3.95 -5.96 -15.93
CA GLY A 42 -4.86 -7.11 -16.04
C GLY A 42 -4.55 -8.28 -15.09
N TYR A 43 -3.63 -8.09 -14.16
CA TYR A 43 -3.25 -9.11 -13.19
C TYR A 43 -3.33 -8.60 -11.76
N TRP A 44 -3.77 -9.47 -10.88
CA TRP A 44 -3.68 -9.36 -9.43
C TRP A 44 -2.33 -9.91 -8.97
N ARG A 45 -1.72 -9.22 -8.01
CA ARG A 45 -0.45 -9.61 -7.40
C ARG A 45 -0.27 -9.01 -6.01
N VAL A 46 0.55 -9.67 -5.21
CA VAL A 46 1.13 -9.14 -3.98
C VAL A 46 2.58 -8.78 -4.25
N GLN A 47 2.99 -7.61 -3.79
CA GLN A 47 4.34 -7.09 -3.94
C GLN A 47 4.95 -6.80 -2.57
N ASP A 48 6.23 -7.06 -2.40
CA ASP A 48 7.02 -6.72 -1.22
C ASP A 48 7.47 -5.26 -1.30
N CYS A 49 7.07 -4.45 -0.31
CA CYS A 49 7.39 -3.03 -0.25
C CYS A 49 8.81 -2.73 0.24
N GLU A 50 9.44 -3.67 0.95
CA GLU A 50 10.80 -3.52 1.48
C GLU A 50 11.86 -3.77 0.41
N GLN A 51 11.47 -4.40 -0.70
CA GLN A 51 12.35 -4.70 -1.81
C GLN A 51 11.96 -3.91 -3.07
N LEU A 52 12.95 -3.21 -3.64
CA LEU A 52 12.81 -2.53 -4.93
C LEU A 52 13.64 -3.23 -5.99
N ASN A 53 13.03 -3.44 -7.16
CA ASN A 53 13.75 -3.93 -8.34
C ASN A 53 14.59 -2.82 -9.00
N GLU A 54 15.33 -3.17 -10.05
CA GLU A 54 16.19 -2.25 -10.83
C GLU A 54 15.45 -1.03 -11.41
N LYS A 55 14.11 -1.07 -11.45
CA LYS A 55 13.25 0.02 -11.94
C LYS A 55 12.63 0.84 -10.81
N GLY A 56 13.05 0.63 -9.56
CA GLY A 56 12.51 1.30 -8.39
C GLY A 56 11.04 0.95 -8.11
N ARG A 57 10.61 -0.27 -8.44
CA ARG A 57 9.25 -0.77 -8.16
C ARG A 57 9.31 -1.90 -7.14
N PHE A 58 8.26 -2.04 -6.34
CA PHE A 58 8.06 -3.18 -5.46
C PHE A 58 8.22 -4.51 -6.21
N VAL A 59 8.84 -5.48 -5.56
CA VAL A 59 9.11 -6.80 -6.13
C VAL A 59 7.88 -7.68 -5.96
N ASP A 60 7.46 -8.37 -7.01
CA ASP A 60 6.33 -9.29 -6.94
C ASP A 60 6.70 -10.52 -6.07
N CYS A 61 5.92 -10.81 -5.02
CA CYS A 61 6.12 -11.96 -4.14
C CYS A 61 5.04 -13.04 -4.29
N SER A 62 3.95 -12.75 -5.01
CA SER A 62 2.97 -13.75 -5.46
C SER A 62 3.07 -14.03 -6.97
N GLU A 63 2.47 -15.14 -7.43
CA GLU A 63 2.20 -15.32 -8.85
C GLU A 63 1.20 -14.28 -9.37
N LEU A 64 1.25 -14.02 -10.68
CA LEU A 64 0.31 -13.15 -11.38
C LEU A 64 -0.96 -13.94 -11.72
N VAL A 65 -2.09 -13.53 -11.17
CA VAL A 65 -3.38 -14.20 -11.40
C VAL A 65 -4.41 -13.23 -12.00
N THR A 66 -5.41 -13.76 -12.69
CA THR A 66 -6.36 -12.92 -13.43
C THR A 66 -7.57 -12.48 -12.62
N THR A 67 -7.85 -13.15 -11.50
CA THR A 67 -9.03 -12.86 -10.70
C THR A 67 -8.70 -12.69 -9.22
N LEU A 68 -9.49 -11.86 -8.54
CA LEU A 68 -9.33 -11.63 -7.10
C LEU A 68 -9.52 -12.92 -6.27
N PRO A 69 -10.51 -13.80 -6.54
CA PRO A 69 -10.63 -15.06 -5.81
C PRO A 69 -9.40 -15.97 -5.95
N GLU A 70 -8.75 -15.99 -7.11
CA GLU A 70 -7.49 -16.72 -7.27
C GLU A 70 -6.40 -16.14 -6.38
N LEU A 71 -6.27 -14.80 -6.33
CA LEU A 71 -5.22 -14.15 -5.53
C LEU A 71 -5.39 -14.43 -4.04
N VAL A 72 -6.61 -14.31 -3.53
CA VAL A 72 -6.83 -14.38 -2.08
C VAL A 72 -6.64 -15.77 -1.50
N GLU A 73 -6.78 -16.81 -2.33
CA GLU A 73 -6.53 -18.21 -1.97
C GLU A 73 -5.13 -18.69 -2.39
N LEU A 74 -4.37 -17.88 -3.12
CA LEU A 74 -3.02 -18.23 -3.57
C LEU A 74 -2.05 -18.18 -2.38
N PRO A 75 -1.29 -19.26 -2.09
CA PRO A 75 -0.23 -19.21 -1.10
C PRO A 75 0.96 -18.39 -1.62
N TRP A 76 1.44 -17.41 -0.84
CA TRP A 76 2.56 -16.56 -1.27
C TRP A 76 3.54 -16.21 -0.12
N LEU A 77 3.09 -16.24 1.14
CA LEU A 77 3.94 -15.97 2.31
C LEU A 77 3.96 -17.18 3.24
N ASP A 78 5.08 -17.90 3.30
CA ASP A 78 5.24 -19.11 4.13
C ASP A 78 4.11 -20.15 3.97
N GLY A 79 3.53 -20.24 2.78
CA GLY A 79 2.40 -21.13 2.48
C GLY A 79 1.03 -20.62 2.93
N LYS A 80 0.95 -19.42 3.50
CA LYS A 80 -0.30 -18.70 3.80
C LYS A 80 -0.75 -17.85 2.61
N SER A 81 -2.06 -17.74 2.45
CA SER A 81 -2.72 -16.88 1.46
C SER A 81 -3.14 -15.54 2.04
N VAL A 82 -3.62 -14.60 1.22
CA VAL A 82 -4.16 -13.33 1.74
C VAL A 82 -5.34 -13.59 2.67
N HIS A 83 -6.18 -14.59 2.36
CA HIS A 83 -7.29 -14.98 3.22
C HIS A 83 -6.80 -15.44 4.60
N ASP A 84 -5.79 -16.32 4.66
CA ASP A 84 -5.23 -16.81 5.93
C ASP A 84 -4.60 -15.68 6.76
N LEU A 85 -4.04 -14.67 6.08
CA LEU A 85 -3.34 -13.56 6.72
C LEU A 85 -4.28 -12.43 7.14
N THR A 86 -5.52 -12.40 6.66
CA THR A 86 -6.43 -11.26 6.86
C THR A 86 -6.66 -10.96 8.34
N ASP A 87 -6.81 -11.98 9.18
CA ASP A 87 -7.03 -11.82 10.63
C ASP A 87 -5.79 -11.28 11.38
N GLU A 88 -4.59 -11.49 10.84
CA GLU A 88 -3.33 -11.06 11.43
C GLU A 88 -2.81 -9.74 10.80
N ALA A 89 -3.41 -9.32 9.69
CA ALA A 89 -2.95 -8.20 8.88
C ALA A 89 -3.59 -6.87 9.28
N THR A 90 -2.81 -5.80 9.14
CA THR A 90 -3.31 -4.43 9.23
C THR A 90 -3.37 -3.81 7.83
N PHE A 91 -4.53 -3.29 7.43
CA PHE A 91 -4.71 -2.75 6.09
C PHE A 91 -4.63 -1.23 6.09
N PHE A 92 -4.10 -0.67 5.01
CA PHE A 92 -3.97 0.76 4.82
C PHE A 92 -4.39 1.13 3.40
N GLU A 93 -5.01 2.29 3.27
CA GLU A 93 -5.37 2.83 1.99
C GLU A 93 -4.13 3.15 1.14
N SER A 94 -4.21 2.86 -0.16
CA SER A 94 -3.26 3.40 -1.13
C SER A 94 -3.79 4.72 -1.68
N ILE A 95 -3.28 5.82 -1.15
CA ILE A 95 -3.55 7.18 -1.62
C ILE A 95 -2.85 7.39 -2.97
N GLN A 96 -3.59 7.93 -3.94
CA GLN A 96 -3.00 8.46 -5.18
C GLN A 96 -3.15 9.98 -5.16
N GLU A 97 -2.04 10.71 -5.28
CA GLU A 97 -2.10 12.15 -5.55
C GLU A 97 -3.00 12.41 -6.76
N GLY A 98 -4.03 13.26 -6.57
CA GLY A 98 -5.01 13.62 -7.59
C GLY A 98 -6.34 12.84 -7.58
N TRP A 99 -6.52 11.85 -6.70
CA TRP A 99 -7.84 11.25 -6.44
C TRP A 99 -8.58 12.01 -5.35
N VAL A 100 -9.55 12.84 -5.73
CA VAL A 100 -10.47 13.49 -4.78
C VAL A 100 -11.62 12.54 -4.49
N TYR A 101 -11.73 12.07 -3.24
CA TYR A 101 -12.93 11.36 -2.80
C TYR A 101 -14.11 12.34 -2.80
N PRO A 102 -15.25 12.02 -3.43
CA PRO A 102 -16.43 12.86 -3.30
C PRO A 102 -16.91 12.85 -1.84
N GLY A 103 -16.61 13.92 -1.10
CA GLY A 103 -16.98 14.08 0.30
C GLY A 103 -15.82 14.12 1.30
N THR A 104 -14.57 13.98 0.85
CA THR A 104 -13.39 14.21 1.71
C THR A 104 -12.76 15.54 1.32
N GLU A 105 -12.69 16.47 2.26
CA GLU A 105 -11.93 17.70 2.10
C GLU A 105 -10.44 17.32 1.92
N PRO A 106 -9.72 17.94 0.98
CA PRO A 106 -8.31 17.63 0.77
C PRO A 106 -7.56 17.92 2.07
N VAL A 107 -6.89 16.90 2.61
CA VAL A 107 -5.86 17.13 3.62
C VAL A 107 -4.70 17.82 2.89
N GLU A 108 -4.51 19.11 3.17
CA GLU A 108 -3.33 19.83 2.70
C GLU A 108 -2.11 19.10 3.26
N ALA A 109 -1.26 18.61 2.35
CA ALA A 109 0.04 18.08 2.73
C ALA A 109 0.78 19.21 3.48
N GLU A 110 1.03 19.01 4.77
CA GLU A 110 1.86 19.93 5.54
C GLU A 110 3.26 19.92 4.91
N GLU A 111 3.59 20.98 4.19
CA GLU A 111 4.93 21.15 3.63
C GLU A 111 5.96 21.17 4.78
N PRO A 112 7.04 20.40 4.71
CA PRO A 112 8.06 20.44 5.75
C PRO A 112 8.69 21.83 5.74
N VAL A 113 8.55 22.54 6.85
CA VAL A 113 9.24 23.80 7.11
C VAL A 113 10.75 23.56 7.03
N GLU A 114 11.39 23.98 5.93
CA GLU A 114 12.83 24.03 5.84
C GLU A 114 13.35 25.01 6.91
N GLU A 115 14.04 24.46 7.92
CA GLU A 115 14.74 25.21 8.95
C GLU A 115 15.87 26.00 8.27
N LEU A 116 15.66 27.31 8.11
CA LEU A 116 16.67 28.26 7.66
C LEU A 116 17.83 28.27 8.66
N VAL A 117 18.92 27.59 8.30
CA VAL A 117 20.20 27.71 9.00
C VAL A 117 20.72 29.13 8.76
N GLU A 118 20.65 29.97 9.80
CA GLU A 118 21.30 31.28 9.80
C GLU A 118 22.83 31.07 9.79
N GLU A 119 23.45 31.24 8.62
CA GLU A 119 24.90 31.40 8.54
C GLU A 119 25.27 32.85 8.92
N GLU A 120 25.79 33.04 10.13
CA GLU A 120 26.50 34.27 10.48
C GLU A 120 27.82 34.34 9.70
N PRO A 121 28.10 35.42 8.93
CA PRO A 121 29.45 35.69 8.51
C PRO A 121 30.19 36.48 9.61
N ALA A 122 31.27 35.89 10.08
CA ALA A 122 32.28 36.51 10.91
C ALA A 122 32.98 37.71 10.21
N GLU A 123 33.30 38.71 11.03
CA GLU A 123 34.38 39.71 10.94
C GLU A 123 34.68 40.43 9.62
N GLU A 124 34.56 41.77 9.65
CA GLU A 124 35.73 42.68 9.53
C GLU A 124 35.51 43.99 10.31
#